data_AF-A0A950ARI1-F1
#
_entry.id   AF-A0A950ARI1-F1
#
_cell.length_a   1.000
_cell.length_b   1.000
_cell.length_c   1.000
_cell.angle_alpha   90.00
_cell.angle_beta   90.00
_cell.angle_gamma   90.00
#
_symmetry.space_group_name_H-M   'P 1'
#
loop_
_entity.id
_entity.type
_entity.pdbx_description
1 polymer ?
#
loop_
_entity_poly.entity_id
_entity_poly.type
_entity_poly.pdbx_seq_one_letter_code
_entity_poly.pdbx_strand_id
1 'polypeptide(L)' 'RAKLEFTDEAVQEVARQAKARGTGARALRSILESLMLDIMFELPDRPEGHTYIINERVVRGEEPLFTQDAA' A
#
# COMPACT_ATOMS: atom_id res chain seq x y z
N ARG A 1 11.58 -10.89 8.39
CA ARG A 1 11.85 -9.65 7.61
C ARG A 1 11.01 -9.68 6.32
N ALA A 2 10.26 -8.64 6.01
CA ALA A 2 9.49 -8.53 4.76
C ALA A 2 9.98 -7.33 3.93
N LYS A 3 9.91 -7.44 2.60
CA LYS A 3 10.22 -6.34 1.69
C LYS A 3 8.91 -5.85 1.06
N LEU A 4 8.68 -4.55 1.08
CA LEU A 4 7.57 -3.91 0.37
C LEU A 4 8.14 -3.14 -0.82
N GLU A 5 7.59 -3.34 -2.00
CA GLU A 5 7.96 -2.59 -3.20
C GLU A 5 6.73 -1.94 -3.81
N PHE A 6 6.83 -0.65 -4.10
CA PHE A 6 5.79 0.07 -4.82
C PHE A 6 6.10 0.05 -6.30
N THR A 7 5.09 -0.23 -7.11
CA THR A 7 5.15 -0.01 -8.56
C THR A 7 5.13 1.49 -8.88
N ASP A 8 5.59 1.87 -10.07
CA ASP A 8 5.53 3.26 -10.53
C ASP A 8 4.08 3.77 -10.59
N GLU A 9 3.15 2.91 -11.01
CA GLU A 9 1.72 3.18 -11.07
C GLU A 9 1.14 3.46 -9.68
N ALA A 10 1.56 2.70 -8.66
CA ALA A 10 1.17 2.95 -7.27
C ALA A 10 1.67 4.31 -6.77
N VAL A 11 2.92 4.68 -7.08
CA VAL A 11 3.47 6.00 -6.71
C VAL A 11 2.67 7.12 -7.37
N GLN A 12 2.35 6.99 -8.66
CA GLN A 12 1.53 7.96 -9.38
C GLN A 12 0.09 8.04 -8.82
N GLU A 13 -0.48 6.92 -8.41
CA GLU A 13 -1.78 6.83 -7.76
C GLU A 13 -1.81 7.60 -6.44
N VAL A 14 -0.83 7.36 -5.55
CA VAL A 14 -0.71 8.10 -4.28
C VAL A 14 -0.60 9.60 -4.55
N ALA A 15 0.21 10.00 -5.53
CA ALA A 15 0.37 11.41 -5.91
C ALA A 15 -0.95 12.04 -6.41
N ARG A 16 -1.73 11.31 -7.21
CA ARG A 16 -3.03 11.78 -7.72
C ARG A 16 -4.05 11.95 -6.61
N GLN A 17 -4.16 10.99 -5.69
CA GLN A 17 -5.04 11.09 -4.53
C GLN A 17 -4.63 12.25 -3.62
N ALA A 18 -3.33 12.44 -3.39
CA ALA A 18 -2.83 13.56 -2.61
C ALA A 18 -3.17 14.92 -3.24
N LYS A 19 -3.01 15.03 -4.57
CA LYS A 19 -3.39 16.22 -5.33
C LYS A 19 -4.88 16.52 -5.19
N ALA A 20 -5.74 15.51 -5.27
CA ALA A 20 -7.19 15.66 -5.12
C ALA A 20 -7.61 16.14 -3.71
N ARG A 21 -6.86 15.76 -2.66
CA ARG A 21 -7.13 16.19 -1.27
C ARG A 21 -6.67 17.62 -0.96
N GLY A 22 -5.95 18.30 -1.85
CA GLY A 22 -5.65 19.74 -1.77
C GLY A 22 -4.66 20.19 -0.68
N THR A 23 -4.08 19.27 0.10
CA THR A 23 -3.16 19.60 1.22
C THR A 23 -1.69 19.34 0.90
N GLY A 24 -1.37 19.06 -0.38
CA GLY A 24 0.00 18.89 -0.87
C GLY A 24 0.70 17.68 -0.25
N ALA A 25 1.97 17.82 0.11
CA ALA A 25 2.79 16.72 0.63
C ALA A 25 2.27 16.10 1.94
N ARG A 26 1.47 16.83 2.73
CA ARG A 26 0.84 16.29 3.94
C ARG A 26 -0.17 15.18 3.61
N ALA A 27 -0.88 15.32 2.48
CA ALA A 27 -1.79 14.30 2.01
C ALA A 27 -1.06 12.99 1.67
N LEU A 28 0.13 13.05 1.06
CA LEU A 28 0.94 11.86 0.74
C LEU A 28 1.20 11.03 1.99
N ARG A 29 1.66 11.69 3.07
CA ARG A 29 1.93 11.02 4.35
C ARG A 29 0.67 10.39 4.93
N SER A 30 -0.45 11.11 4.94
CA SER A 30 -1.72 10.58 5.45
C SER A 30 -2.22 9.38 4.64
N ILE A 31 -2.11 9.41 3.31
CA ILE A 31 -2.51 8.27 2.45
C ILE A 31 -1.63 7.05 2.73
N LEU A 32 -0.31 7.24 2.79
CA LEU A 32 0.62 6.16 3.10
C LEU A 32 0.43 5.63 4.52
N GLU A 33 0.16 6.48 5.52
CA GLU A 33 -0.12 6.04 6.89
C GLU A 33 -1.36 5.15 6.95
N SER A 34 -2.45 5.52 6.28
CA SER A 34 -3.65 4.69 6.22
C SER A 34 -3.37 3.35 5.55
N LEU A 35 -2.73 3.34 4.38
CA LEU A 35 -2.40 2.11 3.66
C LEU A 35 -1.47 1.19 4.48
N MET A 36 -0.46 1.78 5.11
CA MET A 36 0.52 1.03 5.90
C MET A 36 -0.06 0.49 7.19
N LEU A 37 -1.08 1.12 7.77
CA LEU A 37 -1.72 0.64 8.99
C LEU A 37 -2.36 -0.74 8.76
N ASP A 38 -3.09 -0.89 7.66
CA ASP A 38 -3.70 -2.17 7.28
C ASP A 38 -2.62 -3.22 6.97
N ILE A 39 -1.60 -2.84 6.20
CA ILE A 39 -0.49 -3.73 5.87
C ILE A 39 0.24 -4.21 7.12
N MET A 40 0.58 -3.31 8.04
CA MET A 40 1.33 -3.63 9.26
C MET A 40 0.50 -4.46 10.26
N PHE A 41 -0.82 -4.39 10.21
CA PHE A 41 -1.68 -5.22 11.03
C PHE A 41 -1.63 -6.68 10.58
N GLU A 42 -1.68 -6.92 9.26
CA GLU A 42 -1.69 -8.27 8.71
C GLU A 42 -0.29 -8.88 8.52
N LEU A 43 0.72 -8.06 8.22
CA LEU A 43 2.09 -8.51 7.92
C LEU A 43 2.73 -9.44 8.98
N PRO A 44 2.49 -9.28 10.30
CA PRO A 44 3.04 -10.18 11.33
C PRO A 44 2.61 -11.63 11.17
N ASP A 45 1.43 -11.88 10.60
CA ASP A 45 0.90 -13.23 10.35
C ASP A 45 1.36 -13.81 9.01
N ARG A 46 2.12 -13.05 8.21
CA ARG A 46 2.56 -13.45 6.88
C ARG A 46 3.96 -14.08 6.89
N PRO A 47 4.26 -14.97 5.94
CA PRO A 47 5.58 -15.58 5.82
C PRO A 47 6.71 -14.55 5.73
N GLU A 48 7.74 -14.75 6.55
CA GLU A 48 8.96 -13.94 6.47
C GLU A 48 9.73 -14.19 5.16
N GLY A 49 10.59 -13.25 4.76
CA GLY A 49 11.49 -13.37 3.61
C GLY A 49 10.87 -13.04 2.25
N HIS A 50 9.59 -12.66 2.23
CA HIS A 50 8.85 -12.39 1.00
C HIS A 50 8.90 -10.91 0.60
N THR A 51 8.77 -10.67 -0.70
CA THR A 51 8.58 -9.34 -1.28
C THR A 51 7.12 -9.18 -1.67
N TYR A 52 6.46 -8.15 -1.13
CA TYR A 52 5.07 -7.83 -1.43
C TYR A 52 5.03 -6.59 -2.32
N ILE A 53 4.33 -6.70 -3.45
CA ILE A 53 4.25 -5.66 -4.46
C ILE A 53 2.97 -4.86 -4.26
N ILE A 54 3.11 -3.56 -4.02
CA ILE A 54 2.01 -2.61 -3.88
C ILE A 54 1.80 -1.95 -5.24
N ASN A 55 0.70 -2.31 -5.90
CA ASN A 55 0.25 -1.73 -7.16
C ASN A 55 -0.81 -0.64 -6.94
N GLU A 56 -1.23 0.03 -8.01
CA GLU A 56 -2.26 1.08 -7.96
C GLU A 56 -3.62 0.56 -7.50
N ARG A 57 -3.95 -0.71 -7.76
CA ARG A 57 -5.21 -1.34 -7.33
C ARG A 57 -5.24 -1.50 -5.81
N VAL A 58 -4.13 -1.90 -5.21
CA VAL A 58 -3.95 -1.95 -3.75
C VAL A 58 -4.09 -0.54 -3.14
N VAL A 59 -3.47 0.46 -3.74
CA VAL A 59 -3.58 1.87 -3.28
C VAL A 59 -5.02 2.41 -3.40
N ARG A 60 -5.80 1.94 -4.38
CA ARG A 60 -7.23 2.27 -4.51
C ARG A 60 -8.14 1.45 -3.58
N GLY A 61 -7.62 0.41 -2.93
CA GLY A 61 -8.42 -0.54 -2.16
C GLY A 61 -9.29 -1.47 -3.02
N GLU A 62 -8.95 -1.61 -4.30
CA GLU A 62 -9.63 -2.52 -5.24
C GLU A 62 -9.16 -3.97 -5.10
N GLU A 63 -8.00 -4.18 -4.48
CA GLU A 63 -7.37 -5.49 -4.30
C GLU A 63 -6.59 -5.51 -2.97
N PRO A 64 -6.70 -6.58 -2.17
CA PRO A 64 -5.89 -6.71 -0.97
C PRO A 64 -4.42 -6.99 -1.35
N LEU A 65 -3.47 -6.43 -0.60
CA LEU A 65 -2.04 -6.73 -0.78
C LEU A 65 -1.75 -8.22 -0.51
N PHE A 66 -2.41 -8.76 0.49
CA PHE A 66 -2.31 -10.15 0.85
C PHE A 66 -3.53 -10.88 0.29
N THR A 67 -3.34 -11.59 -0.81
CA THR A 67 -4.31 -12.62 -1.20
C THR A 67 -4.44 -13.61 -0.05
N GLN A 68 -5.67 -13.95 0.35
CA GLN A 68 -5.87 -15.10 1.23
C GLN A 68 -5.26 -16.29 0.50
N ASP A 69 -4.18 -16.86 1.06
CA ASP A 69 -3.60 -18.07 0.49
C ASP A 69 -4.73 -19.09 0.37
N ALA A 70 -4.96 -19.54 -0.86
CA ALA A 70 -5.76 -20.73 -1.10
C ALA A 70 -5.11 -21.85 -0.29
N ALA A 71 -5.94 -22.47 0.56
CA ALA A 71 -5.61 -23.58 1.44
C ALA A 71 -4.74 -24.67 0.80
#